data_AF-A0AAI8QFJ4-F1
#
_entry.id   AF-A0AAI8QFJ4-F1
#
_cell.length_a   1.000
_cell.length_b   1.000
_cell.length_c   1.000
_cell.angle_alpha   90.00
_cell.angle_beta   90.00
_cell.angle_gamma   90.00
#
_symmetry.space_group_name_H-M   'P 1'
#
loop_
_entity.id
_entity.type
_entity.pdbx_description
1 polymer ?
#
loop_
_entity_poly.entity_id
_entity_poly.type
_entity_poly.pdbx_seq_one_letter_code
_entity_poly.pdbx_strand_id
1 'polypeptide(L)'
;MPALFTISVLIATMVSLNFLAVMLGYFALTVAYSFVLKRKMLIDVIVLAMLYVVRLVAGAIAAQVVFSEWLLAFSMFFFMALALIKRYVELAVRVDSGLPEPENRNYKLKDLEIVAGLAAAAGFNAVTVFALYISSDTVHSLYHRPQLLWLICPILLYWFSRALMMAHRRHMEDDPIAFALRDKNSIIAGAITALLILAAI
;
A
#
# COMPACT_ATOMS: atom_id res chain seq x y z
N MET A 1 -20.83 -16.75 1.67
CA MET A 1 -20.50 -15.54 2.45
C MET A 1 -20.58 -15.75 3.96
N PRO A 2 -21.70 -16.21 4.58
CA PRO A 2 -21.77 -16.38 6.04
C PRO A 2 -20.81 -17.46 6.58
N ALA A 3 -20.64 -18.57 5.85
CA ALA A 3 -19.70 -19.64 6.23
C ALA A 3 -18.23 -19.18 6.28
N LEU A 4 -17.80 -18.29 5.38
CA LEU A 4 -16.43 -17.75 5.38
C LEU A 4 -16.20 -16.80 6.54
N PHE A 5 -17.23 -16.01 6.90
CA PHE A 5 -17.16 -15.11 8.05
C PHE A 5 -17.07 -15.89 9.36
N THR A 6 -17.90 -16.92 9.55
CA THR A 6 -17.86 -17.76 10.76
C THR A 6 -16.54 -18.50 10.90
N ILE A 7 -15.99 -19.04 9.80
CA ILE A 7 -14.66 -19.66 9.79
C ILE A 7 -13.57 -18.65 10.15
N SER A 8 -13.65 -17.41 9.62
CA SER A 8 -12.66 -16.37 9.94
C SER A 8 -12.65 -16.00 11.42
N VAL A 9 -13.83 -15.91 12.05
CA VAL A 9 -13.96 -15.59 13.48
C VAL A 9 -13.42 -16.73 14.34
N LEU A 10 -13.73 -17.98 13.97
CA LEU A 10 -13.27 -19.16 14.70
C LEU A 10 -11.75 -19.29 14.68
N ILE A 11 -11.13 -19.09 13.51
CA ILE A 11 -9.66 -19.07 13.38
C ILE A 11 -9.07 -17.88 14.15
N ALA A 12 -9.68 -16.70 14.08
CA ALA A 12 -9.19 -15.52 14.80
C ALA A 12 -9.17 -15.72 16.33
N THR A 13 -10.18 -16.39 16.89
CA THR A 13 -10.22 -16.73 18.32
C THR A 13 -9.14 -17.72 18.76
N MET A 14 -8.61 -18.53 17.84
CA MET A 14 -7.52 -19.48 18.13
C MET A 14 -6.14 -18.83 18.11
N VAL A 15 -5.99 -17.62 17.52
CA VAL A 15 -4.70 -16.92 17.43
C VAL A 15 -4.45 -16.06 18.67
N SER A 16 -5.30 -15.06 18.93
CA SER A 16 -5.25 -14.24 20.16
C SER A 16 -6.43 -13.28 20.24
N LEU A 17 -6.74 -12.79 21.45
CA LEU A 17 -7.78 -11.78 21.66
C LEU A 17 -7.45 -10.44 20.96
N ASN A 18 -6.16 -10.07 20.92
CA ASN A 18 -5.69 -8.87 20.22
C ASN A 18 -5.90 -8.99 18.71
N PHE A 19 -5.65 -10.16 18.13
CA PHE A 19 -5.90 -10.42 16.71
C PHE A 19 -7.39 -10.30 16.36
N LEU A 20 -8.27 -10.83 17.21
CA LEU A 20 -9.72 -10.70 17.05
C LEU A 20 -10.17 -9.23 17.05
N ALA A 21 -9.66 -8.42 17.99
CA ALA A 21 -9.99 -6.98 18.06
C ALA A 21 -9.58 -6.24 16.77
N VAL A 22 -8.39 -6.53 16.24
CA VAL A 22 -7.91 -5.94 14.98
C VAL A 22 -8.77 -6.39 13.79
N MET A 23 -9.19 -7.66 13.74
CA MET A 23 -10.09 -8.16 12.70
C MET A 23 -11.49 -7.53 12.75
N LEU A 24 -12.05 -7.31 13.95
CA LEU A 24 -13.32 -6.62 14.10
C LEU A 24 -13.22 -5.15 13.66
N GLY A 25 -12.15 -4.45 14.04
CA GLY A 25 -11.86 -3.10 13.58
C GLY A 25 -11.71 -3.01 12.06
N TYR A 26 -10.97 -3.95 11.46
CA TYR A 26 -10.85 -4.09 10.01
C TYR A 26 -12.21 -4.27 9.33
N PHE A 27 -13.05 -5.15 9.87
CA PHE A 27 -14.39 -5.41 9.33
C PHE A 27 -15.28 -4.17 9.41
N ALA A 28 -15.30 -3.49 10.56
CA ALA A 28 -16.05 -2.25 10.75
C ALA A 28 -15.60 -1.17 9.77
N LEU A 29 -14.29 -0.99 9.58
CA LEU A 29 -13.74 -0.02 8.63
C LEU A 29 -14.09 -0.38 7.18
N THR A 30 -14.06 -1.66 6.83
CA THR A 30 -14.44 -2.16 5.50
C THR A 30 -15.92 -1.92 5.19
N VAL A 31 -16.78 -2.11 6.19
CA VAL A 31 -18.21 -1.81 6.10
C VAL A 31 -18.42 -0.30 5.93
N ALA A 32 -17.82 0.52 6.81
CA ALA A 32 -17.90 1.98 6.72
C ALA A 32 -17.39 2.50 5.36
N TYR A 33 -16.34 1.88 4.83
CA TYR A 33 -15.80 2.17 3.50
C TYR A 33 -16.82 1.92 2.40
N SER A 34 -17.47 0.76 2.43
CA SER A 34 -18.40 0.32 1.39
C SER A 34 -19.66 1.18 1.32
N PHE A 35 -20.15 1.68 2.46
CA PHE A 35 -21.38 2.46 2.55
C PHE A 35 -21.16 3.96 2.35
N VAL A 36 -20.16 4.55 3.01
CA VAL A 36 -20.05 6.02 3.15
C VAL A 36 -18.70 6.55 2.67
N LEU A 37 -17.58 6.00 3.15
CA LEU A 37 -16.28 6.67 2.99
C LEU A 37 -15.78 6.67 1.55
N LYS A 38 -16.13 5.66 0.75
CA LYS A 38 -15.77 5.62 -0.67
C LYS A 38 -16.32 6.80 -1.49
N ARG A 39 -17.32 7.52 -0.95
CA ARG A 39 -17.99 8.63 -1.63
C ARG A 39 -17.32 9.99 -1.46
N LYS A 40 -16.32 10.08 -0.58
CA LYS A 40 -15.60 11.31 -0.30
C LYS A 40 -14.21 11.29 -0.95
N MET A 41 -13.86 12.38 -1.61
CA MET A 41 -12.56 12.58 -2.26
C MET A 41 -11.41 12.43 -1.26
N LEU A 42 -10.33 11.74 -1.67
CA LEU A 42 -9.14 11.38 -0.89
C LEU A 42 -9.37 10.49 0.35
N ILE A 43 -10.53 10.57 0.99
CA ILE A 43 -10.88 9.70 2.12
C ILE A 43 -10.91 8.24 1.67
N ASP A 44 -11.33 7.97 0.44
CA ASP A 44 -11.28 6.63 -0.13
C ASP A 44 -9.85 6.06 -0.16
N VAL A 45 -8.88 6.87 -0.60
CA VAL A 45 -7.46 6.52 -0.67
C VAL A 45 -6.88 6.33 0.73
N ILE A 46 -7.14 7.25 1.66
CA ILE A 46 -6.64 7.19 3.04
C ILE A 46 -7.18 5.94 3.73
N VAL A 47 -8.48 5.64 3.56
CA VAL A 47 -9.10 4.45 4.14
C VAL A 47 -8.56 3.16 3.51
N LEU A 48 -8.33 3.13 2.19
CA LEU A 48 -7.67 2.00 1.55
C LEU A 48 -6.26 1.76 2.13
N ALA A 49 -5.46 2.81 2.28
CA ALA A 49 -4.14 2.71 2.90
C ALA A 49 -4.22 2.20 4.35
N MET A 50 -5.14 2.74 5.15
CA MET A 50 -5.37 2.27 6.53
C MET A 50 -5.79 0.79 6.58
N LEU A 51 -6.65 0.33 5.67
CA LEU A 51 -7.07 -1.07 5.61
C LEU A 51 -5.88 -2.01 5.35
N TYR A 52 -4.91 -1.60 4.51
CA TYR A 52 -3.68 -2.37 4.32
C TYR A 52 -2.77 -2.36 5.55
N VAL A 53 -2.63 -1.21 6.22
CA VAL A 53 -1.87 -1.11 7.48
C VAL A 53 -2.47 -2.00 8.57
N VAL A 54 -3.80 -2.01 8.72
CA VAL A 54 -4.49 -2.87 9.69
C VAL A 54 -4.23 -4.35 9.41
N ARG A 55 -4.19 -4.77 8.14
CA ARG A 55 -3.83 -6.15 7.76
C ARG A 55 -2.37 -6.46 8.12
N LEU A 56 -1.46 -5.52 7.92
CA LEU A 56 -0.04 -5.68 8.29
C LEU A 56 0.10 -5.84 9.81
N VAL A 57 -0.59 -5.02 10.60
CA VAL A 57 -0.63 -5.13 12.07
C VAL A 57 -1.21 -6.49 12.50
N ALA A 58 -2.31 -6.93 11.90
CA ALA A 58 -2.89 -8.24 12.17
C ALA A 58 -1.89 -9.37 11.89
N GLY A 59 -1.16 -9.30 10.78
CA GLY A 59 -0.10 -10.25 10.43
C GLY A 59 1.05 -10.26 11.43
N ALA A 60 1.50 -9.09 11.87
CA ALA A 60 2.56 -8.97 12.88
C ALA A 60 2.14 -9.56 14.24
N ILE A 61 0.89 -9.31 14.67
CA ILE A 61 0.32 -9.90 15.89
C ILE A 61 0.23 -11.42 15.75
N ALA A 62 -0.22 -11.94 14.61
CA ALA A 62 -0.33 -13.38 14.37
C ALA A 62 1.05 -14.07 14.35
N ALA A 63 2.08 -13.40 13.81
CA ALA A 63 3.45 -13.88 13.81
C ALA A 63 4.20 -13.63 15.13
N GLN A 64 3.58 -12.95 16.10
CA GLN A 64 4.21 -12.48 17.35
C GLN A 64 5.51 -11.68 17.15
N VAL A 65 5.55 -10.87 16.08
CA VAL A 65 6.68 -10.01 15.75
C VAL A 65 6.39 -8.59 16.20
N VAL A 66 7.35 -7.96 16.89
CA VAL A 66 7.28 -6.54 17.22
C VAL A 66 7.50 -5.73 15.93
N PHE A 67 6.52 -4.90 15.58
CA PHE A 67 6.61 -3.99 14.44
C PHE A 67 7.08 -2.61 14.90
N SER A 68 7.82 -1.90 14.05
CA SER A 68 8.24 -0.52 14.32
C SER A 68 7.19 0.47 13.84
N GLU A 69 7.08 1.61 14.52
CA GLU A 69 6.21 2.72 14.09
C GLU A 69 6.61 3.24 12.70
N TRP A 70 7.92 3.24 12.42
CA TRP A 70 8.47 3.56 11.11
C TRP A 70 7.98 2.63 10.00
N LEU A 71 7.88 1.32 10.26
CA LEU A 71 7.35 0.35 9.31
C LEU A 71 5.87 0.60 9.01
N LEU A 72 5.09 0.98 10.02
CA LEU A 72 3.69 1.36 9.83
C LEU A 72 3.55 2.63 8.98
N ALA A 73 4.34 3.66 9.28
CA ALA A 73 4.36 4.90 8.51
C ALA A 73 4.80 4.66 7.06
N PHE A 74 5.86 3.88 6.84
CA PHE A 74 6.30 3.45 5.51
C PHE A 74 5.16 2.77 4.75
N SER A 75 4.53 1.78 5.38
CA SER A 75 3.45 1.01 4.77
C SER A 75 2.26 1.91 4.42
N MET A 76 1.90 2.85 5.29
CA MET A 76 0.83 3.81 5.03
C MET A 76 1.08 4.60 3.74
N PHE A 77 2.26 5.20 3.59
CA PHE A 77 2.61 5.95 2.37
C PHE A 77 2.74 5.05 1.14
N PHE A 78 3.32 3.86 1.30
CA PHE A 78 3.46 2.88 0.22
C PHE A 78 2.09 2.49 -0.35
N PHE A 79 1.14 2.08 0.51
CA PHE A 79 -0.20 1.70 0.08
C PHE A 79 -1.04 2.89 -0.39
N MET A 80 -0.82 4.08 0.18
CA MET A 80 -1.45 5.31 -0.29
C MET A 80 -1.02 5.65 -1.73
N ALA A 81 0.27 5.50 -2.05
CA ALA A 81 0.78 5.69 -3.40
C ALA A 81 0.12 4.72 -4.39
N LEU A 82 0.00 3.44 -4.04
CA LEU A 82 -0.68 2.47 -4.90
C LEU A 82 -2.18 2.74 -5.08
N ALA A 83 -2.86 3.15 -4.01
CA ALA A 83 -4.27 3.54 -4.09
C ALA A 83 -4.48 4.78 -4.98
N LEU A 84 -3.55 5.74 -4.95
CA LEU A 84 -3.57 6.91 -5.85
C LEU A 84 -3.24 6.54 -7.29
N ILE A 85 -2.27 5.65 -7.55
CA ILE A 85 -2.00 5.14 -8.91
C ILE A 85 -3.23 4.41 -9.45
N LYS A 86 -3.92 3.61 -8.62
CA LYS A 86 -5.17 2.95 -9.01
C LYS A 86 -6.24 3.98 -9.39
N ARG A 87 -6.41 5.02 -8.56
CA ARG A 87 -7.34 6.12 -8.83
C ARG A 87 -6.99 6.85 -10.13
N TYR A 88 -5.70 7.07 -10.38
CA TYR A 88 -5.19 7.66 -11.60
C TYR A 88 -5.58 6.84 -12.82
N VAL A 89 -5.34 5.52 -12.80
CA VAL A 89 -5.70 4.60 -13.89
C VAL A 89 -7.22 4.56 -14.11
N GLU A 90 -8.02 4.48 -13.04
CA GLU A 90 -9.49 4.49 -13.15
C GLU A 90 -10.02 5.79 -13.78
N LEU A 91 -9.41 6.94 -13.47
CA LEU A 91 -9.79 8.23 -14.02
C LEU A 91 -9.29 8.41 -15.47
N ALA A 92 -8.07 7.97 -15.74
CA ALA A 92 -7.45 7.92 -17.06
C ALA A 92 -8.31 7.18 -18.08
N VAL A 93 -8.78 5.97 -17.74
CA VAL A 93 -9.65 5.17 -18.62
C VAL A 93 -10.94 5.91 -18.94
N ARG A 94 -11.52 6.66 -17.98
CA ARG A 94 -12.74 7.45 -18.22
C ARG A 94 -12.50 8.60 -19.17
N VAL A 95 -11.36 9.30 -19.03
CA VAL A 95 -10.96 10.38 -19.95
C VAL A 95 -10.83 9.81 -21.36
N ASP A 96 -10.09 8.71 -21.53
CA ASP A 96 -9.81 8.13 -22.84
C ASP A 96 -11.09 7.56 -23.50
N SER A 97 -12.03 7.05 -22.70
CA SER A 97 -13.31 6.48 -23.18
C SER A 97 -14.44 7.51 -23.34
N GLY A 98 -14.19 8.80 -23.05
CA GLY A 98 -15.24 9.83 -23.09
C GLY A 98 -16.39 9.61 -22.10
N LEU A 99 -16.15 8.88 -21.00
CA LEU A 99 -17.16 8.56 -20.00
C LEU A 99 -17.42 9.76 -19.06
N PRO A 100 -18.64 9.88 -18.50
CA PRO A 100 -18.95 10.95 -17.55
C PRO A 100 -18.12 10.86 -16.27
N GLU A 101 -18.08 11.96 -15.52
CA GLU A 101 -17.41 12.05 -14.23
C GLU A 101 -17.91 10.95 -13.27
N PRO A 102 -17.04 10.42 -12.40
CA PRO A 102 -17.44 9.41 -11.42
C PRO A 102 -18.41 9.98 -10.38
N GLU A 103 -19.71 9.70 -10.56
CA GLU A 103 -20.82 10.10 -9.67
C GLU A 103 -20.56 9.80 -8.18
N ASN A 104 -19.82 8.73 -7.91
CA ASN A 104 -19.79 8.13 -6.58
C ASN A 104 -18.53 8.45 -5.77
N ARG A 105 -17.60 9.30 -6.25
CA ARG A 105 -16.33 9.58 -5.54
C ARG A 105 -15.89 11.05 -5.55
N ASN A 106 -16.66 11.93 -6.20
CA ASN A 106 -16.40 13.38 -6.27
C ASN A 106 -15.03 13.76 -6.86
N TYR A 107 -14.47 12.91 -7.72
CA TYR A 107 -13.30 13.24 -8.54
C TYR A 107 -13.76 13.79 -9.88
N LYS A 108 -13.09 14.83 -10.38
CA LYS A 108 -13.32 15.38 -11.72
C LYS A 108 -12.25 14.86 -12.67
N LEU A 109 -12.57 14.81 -13.97
CA LEU A 109 -11.60 14.40 -15.00
C LEU A 109 -10.36 15.31 -15.02
N LYS A 110 -10.53 16.58 -14.63
CA LYS A 110 -9.45 17.57 -14.52
C LYS A 110 -8.48 17.31 -13.36
N ASP A 111 -8.85 16.48 -12.39
CA ASP A 111 -8.01 16.19 -11.22
C ASP A 111 -6.90 15.17 -11.52
N LEU A 112 -6.85 14.63 -12.75
CA LEU A 112 -5.93 13.56 -13.14
C LEU A 112 -4.46 13.88 -12.82
N GLU A 113 -4.00 15.07 -13.15
CA GLU A 113 -2.62 15.50 -12.88
C GLU A 113 -2.35 15.72 -11.38
N ILE A 114 -3.36 16.23 -10.65
CA ILE A 114 -3.26 16.39 -9.19
C ILE A 114 -3.15 15.02 -8.52
N VAL A 115 -3.95 14.05 -8.94
CA VAL A 115 -3.88 12.67 -8.43
C VAL A 115 -2.52 12.05 -8.72
N ALA A 116 -1.93 12.29 -9.91
CA ALA A 116 -0.57 11.84 -10.22
C ALA A 116 0.47 12.50 -9.31
N GLY A 117 0.37 13.81 -9.07
CA GLY A 117 1.24 14.53 -8.16
C GLY A 117 1.16 14.01 -6.72
N LEU A 118 -0.05 13.75 -6.23
CA LEU A 118 -0.26 13.12 -4.92
C LEU A 118 0.32 11.70 -4.87
N ALA A 119 0.17 10.91 -5.93
CA ALA A 119 0.74 9.56 -6.02
C ALA A 119 2.27 9.59 -5.94
N ALA A 120 2.91 10.49 -6.69
CA ALA A 120 4.36 10.69 -6.65
C ALA A 120 4.83 11.13 -5.27
N ALA A 121 4.15 12.11 -4.67
CA ALA A 121 4.47 12.61 -3.33
C ALA A 121 4.34 11.51 -2.27
N ALA A 122 3.29 10.69 -2.31
CA ALA A 122 3.12 9.56 -1.40
C ALA A 122 4.22 8.50 -1.60
N GLY A 123 4.56 8.17 -2.85
CA GLY A 123 5.62 7.19 -3.15
C GLY A 123 7.00 7.65 -2.67
N PHE A 124 7.35 8.91 -2.91
CA PHE A 124 8.62 9.47 -2.43
C PHE A 124 8.66 9.62 -0.91
N ASN A 125 7.55 10.00 -0.27
CA ASN A 125 7.45 10.00 1.19
C ASN A 125 7.61 8.60 1.78
N ALA A 126 7.11 7.55 1.12
CA ALA A 126 7.38 6.17 1.53
C ALA A 126 8.90 5.90 1.54
N VAL A 127 9.63 6.30 0.49
CA VAL A 127 11.10 6.16 0.45
C VAL A 127 11.78 6.99 1.55
N THR A 128 11.37 8.24 1.77
CA THR A 128 11.93 9.09 2.83
C THR A 128 11.74 8.44 4.21
N VAL A 129 10.53 7.96 4.52
CA VAL A 129 10.24 7.28 5.78
C VAL A 129 11.04 5.98 5.91
N PHE A 130 11.26 5.26 4.80
CA PHE A 130 12.11 4.07 4.80
C PHE A 130 13.60 4.40 5.05
N ALA A 131 14.11 5.50 4.51
CA ALA A 131 15.47 5.96 4.80
C ALA A 131 15.64 6.37 6.28
N LEU A 132 14.64 7.04 6.85
CA LEU A 132 14.59 7.35 8.29
C LEU A 132 14.53 6.07 9.13
N TYR A 133 13.76 5.06 8.69
CA TYR A 133 13.71 3.76 9.35
C TYR A 133 15.09 3.09 9.41
N ILE A 134 15.82 3.02 8.29
CA ILE A 134 17.16 2.43 8.24
C ILE A 134 18.13 3.14 9.19
N SER A 135 17.97 4.45 9.35
CA SER A 135 18.84 5.28 10.20
C SER A 135 18.49 5.20 11.70
N SER A 136 17.48 4.42 12.09
CA SER A 136 17.06 4.28 13.48
C SER A 136 17.88 3.23 14.24
N ASP A 137 18.10 3.47 15.53
CA ASP A 137 18.85 2.54 16.41
C ASP A 137 18.23 1.14 16.46
N THR A 138 16.91 1.04 16.25
CA THR A 138 16.20 -0.25 16.19
C THR A 138 16.71 -1.13 15.05
N VAL A 139 17.00 -0.56 13.87
CA VAL A 139 17.50 -1.32 12.72
C VAL A 139 18.94 -1.76 12.95
N HIS A 140 19.76 -0.92 13.58
CA HIS A 140 21.13 -1.26 13.95
C HIS A 140 21.23 -2.44 14.91
N SER A 141 20.20 -2.68 15.72
CA SER A 141 20.14 -3.85 16.62
C SER A 141 19.65 -5.14 15.94
N LEU A 142 18.93 -5.02 14.82
CA LEU A 142 18.25 -6.14 14.16
C LEU A 142 19.04 -6.71 12.97
N TYR A 143 19.87 -5.89 12.32
CA TYR A 143 20.62 -6.25 11.12
C TYR A 143 22.12 -6.12 11.33
N HIS A 144 22.92 -7.11 10.92
CA HIS A 144 24.38 -7.06 10.99
C HIS A 144 24.98 -6.06 9.99
N ARG A 145 24.30 -5.81 8.86
CA ARG A 145 24.77 -4.91 7.78
C ARG A 145 23.68 -3.95 7.30
N PRO A 146 23.27 -2.97 8.13
CA PRO A 146 22.19 -2.04 7.80
C PRO A 146 22.51 -1.15 6.58
N GLN A 147 23.80 -0.98 6.24
CA GLN A 147 24.21 -0.19 5.06
C GLN A 147 23.69 -0.78 3.75
N LEU A 148 23.47 -2.11 3.67
CA LEU A 148 22.91 -2.74 2.47
C LEU A 148 21.45 -2.34 2.23
N LEU A 149 20.70 -2.03 3.30
CA LEU A 149 19.30 -1.61 3.19
C LEU A 149 19.17 -0.26 2.47
N TRP A 150 20.21 0.59 2.49
CA TRP A 150 20.21 1.85 1.73
C TRP A 150 20.07 1.64 0.22
N LEU A 151 20.49 0.48 -0.31
CA LEU A 151 20.34 0.14 -1.73
C LEU A 151 18.86 -0.11 -2.12
N ILE A 152 17.98 -0.33 -1.13
CA ILE A 152 16.54 -0.47 -1.38
C ILE A 152 15.91 0.88 -1.71
N CYS A 153 16.43 2.00 -1.16
CA CYS A 153 15.92 3.34 -1.44
C CYS A 153 15.91 3.69 -2.96
N PRO A 154 17.03 3.58 -3.72
CA PRO A 154 17.01 3.85 -5.15
C PRO A 154 16.14 2.85 -5.94
N ILE A 155 16.02 1.60 -5.48
CA ILE A 155 15.13 0.61 -6.10
C ILE A 155 13.66 1.05 -5.95
N LEU A 156 13.25 1.47 -4.76
CA LEU A 156 11.90 1.96 -4.51
C LEU A 156 11.59 3.26 -5.28
N LEU A 157 12.55 4.20 -5.35
CA LEU A 157 12.41 5.40 -6.17
C LEU A 157 12.17 5.04 -7.64
N TYR A 158 13.04 4.19 -8.19
CA TYR A 158 12.87 3.70 -9.56
C TYR A 158 11.52 3.04 -9.76
N TRP A 159 11.10 2.17 -8.83
CA TRP A 159 9.88 1.42 -8.96
C TRP A 159 8.63 2.31 -8.91
N PHE A 160 8.53 3.24 -7.95
CA PHE A 160 7.42 4.18 -7.88
C PHE A 160 7.36 5.10 -9.10
N SER A 161 8.49 5.67 -9.51
CA SER A 161 8.55 6.49 -10.72
C SER A 161 8.15 5.71 -11.96
N ARG A 162 8.62 4.47 -12.11
CA ARG A 162 8.24 3.61 -13.24
C ARG A 162 6.76 3.25 -13.20
N ALA A 163 6.23 2.87 -12.04
CA ALA A 163 4.81 2.52 -11.90
C ALA A 163 3.91 3.69 -12.30
N LEU A 164 4.22 4.90 -11.83
CA LEU A 164 3.47 6.10 -12.19
C LEU A 164 3.64 6.46 -13.68
N MET A 165 4.84 6.33 -14.24
CA MET A 165 5.07 6.54 -15.68
C MET A 165 4.32 5.54 -16.56
N MET A 166 4.23 4.27 -16.15
CA MET A 166 3.47 3.24 -16.87
C MET A 166 1.97 3.51 -16.80
N ALA A 167 1.47 3.94 -15.63
CA ALA A 167 0.09 4.37 -15.47
C ALA A 167 -0.23 5.61 -16.34
N HIS A 168 0.66 6.60 -16.35
CA HIS A 168 0.55 7.79 -17.19
C HIS A 168 0.47 7.44 -18.68
N ARG A 169 1.34 6.51 -19.14
CA ARG A 169 1.38 6.02 -20.53
C ARG A 169 0.25 5.05 -20.89
N ARG A 170 -0.74 4.81 -20.02
CA ARG A 170 -1.85 3.87 -20.25
C ARG A 170 -1.44 2.40 -20.44
N HIS A 171 -0.25 2.01 -19.98
CA HIS A 171 0.22 0.63 -20.06
C HIS A 171 -0.12 -0.21 -18.81
N MET A 172 -1.01 0.29 -17.95
CA MET A 172 -1.45 -0.35 -16.72
C MET A 172 -2.98 -0.50 -16.79
N GLU A 173 -3.44 -1.63 -17.30
CA GLU A 173 -4.88 -1.97 -17.38
C GLU A 173 -5.40 -2.63 -16.07
N ASP A 174 -4.48 -3.28 -15.34
CA ASP A 174 -4.76 -4.01 -14.10
C ASP A 174 -4.59 -3.12 -12.84
N ASP A 175 -5.11 -3.59 -11.70
CA ASP A 175 -4.83 -3.01 -10.38
C ASP A 175 -3.30 -2.88 -10.16
N PRO A 176 -2.79 -1.74 -9.62
CA PRO A 176 -1.36 -1.55 -9.38
C PRO A 176 -0.67 -2.69 -8.61
N ILE A 177 -1.40 -3.37 -7.74
CA ILE A 177 -0.89 -4.54 -7.01
C ILE A 177 -0.73 -5.75 -7.95
N ALA A 178 -1.69 -5.98 -8.85
CA ALA A 178 -1.60 -7.04 -9.84
C ALA A 178 -0.48 -6.75 -10.86
N PHE A 179 -0.31 -5.50 -11.27
CA PHE A 179 0.84 -5.07 -12.06
C PHE A 179 2.17 -5.37 -11.35
N ALA A 180 2.29 -5.05 -10.07
CA ALA A 180 3.51 -5.34 -9.28
C ALA A 180 3.88 -6.84 -9.30
N LEU A 181 2.89 -7.72 -9.35
CA LEU A 181 3.07 -9.17 -9.34
C LEU A 181 3.28 -9.80 -10.74
N ARG A 182 2.94 -9.09 -11.82
CA ARG A 182 3.04 -9.62 -13.20
C ARG A 182 4.16 -8.99 -14.00
N ASP A 183 4.47 -7.74 -13.75
CA ASP A 183 5.48 -6.99 -14.49
C ASP A 183 6.90 -7.47 -14.12
N LYS A 184 7.67 -7.87 -15.13
CA LYS A 184 9.01 -8.45 -14.95
C LYS A 184 9.95 -7.52 -14.17
N ASN A 185 9.93 -6.22 -14.45
CA ASN A 185 10.81 -5.27 -13.76
C ASN A 185 10.39 -5.09 -12.29
N SER A 186 9.09 -5.15 -12.00
CA SER A 186 8.57 -5.11 -10.64
C SER A 186 8.96 -6.35 -9.84
N ILE A 187 8.88 -7.54 -10.46
CA ILE A 187 9.33 -8.80 -9.85
C ILE A 187 10.84 -8.76 -9.60
N ILE A 188 11.64 -8.28 -10.56
CA ILE A 188 13.10 -8.13 -10.39
C ILE A 188 13.42 -7.16 -9.25
N ALA A 189 12.76 -5.99 -9.20
CA ALA A 189 12.95 -5.02 -8.12
C ALA A 189 12.60 -5.63 -6.75
N GLY A 190 11.49 -6.37 -6.67
CA GLY A 190 11.09 -7.10 -5.46
C GLY A 190 12.09 -8.19 -5.05
N ALA A 191 12.59 -8.97 -6.02
CA ALA A 191 13.59 -10.02 -5.77
C ALA A 191 14.93 -9.45 -5.28
N ILE A 192 15.41 -8.36 -5.89
CA ILE A 192 16.63 -7.67 -5.43
C ILE A 192 16.42 -7.12 -4.02
N THR A 193 15.26 -6.52 -3.74
CA THR A 193 14.93 -6.01 -2.39
C THR A 193 14.93 -7.14 -1.36
N ALA A 194 14.31 -8.28 -1.66
CA ALA A 194 14.30 -9.44 -0.78
C ALA A 194 15.72 -10.00 -0.54
N LEU A 195 16.55 -10.08 -1.58
CA LEU A 195 17.94 -10.52 -1.47
C LEU A 195 18.77 -9.57 -0.61
N LEU A 196 18.60 -8.26 -0.77
CA LEU A 196 19.27 -7.25 0.06
C LEU A 196 18.86 -7.35 1.53
N ILE A 197 17.58 -7.57 1.83
CA ILE A 197 17.10 -7.78 3.21
C ILE A 197 17.74 -9.04 3.80
N LEU A 198 17.74 -10.17 3.06
CA LEU A 198 18.35 -11.42 3.52
C LEU A 198 19.86 -11.29 3.74
N ALA A 199 20.56 -10.52 2.89
CA ALA A 199 22.00 -10.28 3.03
C ALA A 199 22.35 -9.29 4.15
N ALA A 200 21.38 -8.52 4.64
CA ALA A 200 21.57 -7.57 5.74
C ALA A 200 21.40 -8.20 7.13
N ILE A 201 20.66 -9.31 7.23
CA ILE A 201 20.48 -10.11 8.46
C ILE A 201 21.81 -10.78 8.79
#